data_AF-A0A7W0LS45-F1
#
_entry.id   AF-A0A7W0LS45-F1
#
_cell.length_a   1.000
_cell.length_b   1.000
_cell.length_c   1.000
_cell.angle_alpha   90.00
_cell.angle_beta   90.00
_cell.angle_gamma   90.00
#
_symmetry.space_group_name_H-M   'P 1'
#
loop_
_entity.id
_entity.type
_entity.pdbx_description
1 polymer ?
#
loop_
_entity_poly.entity_id
_entity_poly.type
_entity_poly.pdbx_seq_one_letter_code
_entity_poly.pdbx_strand_id
1 'polypeptide(L)' 'LGAQAVFVGSGIFKSDDPARRARAIVEATTHYADADIVAKVSRGLGAAMAGTEAAAVEVRLAERGW' A
#
# COMPACT_ATOMS: atom_id res chain seq x y z
N LEU A 1 -10.24 5.62 -8.87
CA LEU A 1 -9.47 4.85 -9.88
C LEU A 1 -10.18 3.57 -10.33
N GLY A 2 -11.23 3.09 -9.66
CA GLY A 2 -12.09 2.02 -10.18
C GLY A 2 -11.53 0.59 -10.10
N ALA A 3 -10.43 0.37 -9.37
CA ALA A 3 -9.86 -0.95 -9.16
C ALA A 3 -10.81 -1.86 -8.35
N GLN A 4 -10.90 -3.14 -8.73
CA GLN A 4 -11.74 -4.14 -8.04
C GLN A 4 -11.05 -4.76 -6.82
N ALA A 5 -9.71 -4.73 -6.79
CA ALA A 5 -8.89 -5.30 -5.72
C ALA A 5 -7.54 -4.60 -5.66
N VAL A 6 -6.83 -4.78 -4.53
CA VAL A 6 -5.48 -4.27 -4.30
C VAL A 6 -4.56 -5.43 -3.93
N PHE A 7 -3.40 -5.50 -4.56
CA PHE A 7 -2.35 -6.46 -4.23
C PHE A 7 -1.25 -5.77 -3.43
N VAL A 8 -0.90 -6.33 -2.27
CA VAL A 8 0.16 -5.80 -1.42
C VAL A 8 1.03 -6.93 -0.91
N GLY A 9 2.34 -6.80 -1.11
CA GLY A 9 3.34 -7.71 -0.53
C GLY A 9 4.28 -6.95 0.40
N SER A 10 5.33 -6.39 -0.18
CA SER A 10 6.42 -5.75 0.56
C SER A 10 5.96 -4.59 1.44
N GLY A 11 4.95 -3.83 1.02
CA GLY A 11 4.34 -2.76 1.83
C GLY A 11 3.75 -3.22 3.17
N ILE A 12 3.44 -4.51 3.34
CA ILE A 12 3.04 -5.11 4.62
C ILE A 12 4.26 -5.71 5.31
N PHE A 13 4.92 -6.67 4.67
CA PHE A 13 5.91 -7.52 5.34
C PHE A 13 7.26 -6.85 5.60
N LYS A 14 7.55 -5.71 4.95
CA LYS A 14 8.75 -4.90 5.20
C LYS A 14 8.43 -3.60 5.95
N SER A 15 7.28 -3.53 6.61
CA SER A 15 6.93 -2.42 7.51
C SER A 15 7.26 -2.74 8.96
N ASP A 16 7.26 -1.73 9.83
CA ASP A 16 7.59 -1.90 11.25
C ASP A 16 6.59 -2.79 12.00
N ASP A 17 5.30 -2.73 11.65
CA ASP A 17 4.22 -3.55 12.23
C ASP A 17 3.36 -4.16 11.11
N PRO A 18 3.78 -5.32 10.54
CA PRO A 18 3.09 -5.96 9.44
C PRO A 18 1.64 -6.34 9.77
N ALA A 19 1.38 -6.80 10.99
CA ALA A 19 0.04 -7.26 11.38
C ALA A 19 -0.95 -6.10 11.44
N ARG A 20 -0.54 -4.98 12.06
CA ARG A 20 -1.37 -3.77 12.12
C ARG A 20 -1.56 -3.15 10.75
N ARG A 21 -0.50 -3.08 9.94
CA ARG A 21 -0.58 -2.54 8.58
C ARG A 21 -1.47 -3.37 7.66
N ALA A 22 -1.40 -4.70 7.76
CA ALA A 22 -2.30 -5.59 7.01
C ALA A 22 -3.78 -5.31 7.35
N ARG A 23 -4.13 -5.20 8.64
CA ARG A 23 -5.49 -4.88 9.08
C ARG A 23 -5.94 -3.52 8.53
N ALA A 24 -5.09 -2.50 8.64
CA ALA A 24 -5.41 -1.16 8.14
C ALA A 24 -5.64 -1.14 6.62
N ILE A 25 -4.84 -1.87 5.84
CA ILE A 25 -5.01 -1.97 4.38
C ILE A 25 -6.34 -2.65 4.02
N VAL A 26 -6.70 -3.74 4.72
CA VAL A 26 -7.97 -4.43 4.49
C VAL A 26 -9.16 -3.54 4.83
N GLU A 27 -9.13 -2.84 5.97
CA GLU A 27 -10.19 -1.94 6.41
C GLU A 27 -10.30 -0.73 5.46
N ALA A 28 -9.18 -0.12 5.06
CA ALA A 28 -9.15 0.98 4.10
C ALA A 28 -9.66 0.56 2.70
N THR A 29 -9.34 -0.65 2.25
CA THR A 29 -9.84 -1.18 0.96
C THR A 29 -11.35 -1.42 1.01
N THR A 30 -11.85 -1.92 2.14
CA THR A 30 -13.29 -2.19 2.35
C THR A 30 -14.09 -0.88 2.42
N HIS A 31 -13.54 0.14 3.08
CA HIS A 31 -14.20 1.41 3.35
C HIS A 31 -13.59 2.58 2.56
N TYR A 32 -13.12 2.34 1.34
CA TYR A 32 -12.34 3.32 0.57
C TYR A 32 -13.09 4.64 0.28
N ALA A 33 -14.42 4.65 0.38
CA ALA A 33 -15.27 5.83 0.17
C ALA A 33 -15.55 6.62 1.46
N ASP A 34 -15.19 6.10 2.63
CA ASP A 34 -15.38 6.75 3.93
C ASP A 34 -14.06 7.38 4.39
N ALA A 35 -13.96 8.71 4.26
CA ALA A 35 -12.75 9.45 4.60
C ALA A 35 -12.39 9.36 6.09
N ASP A 36 -13.39 9.25 6.98
CA ASP A 36 -13.17 9.20 8.42
C ASP A 36 -12.57 7.86 8.84
N ILE A 37 -13.06 6.76 8.27
CA ILE A 37 -12.50 5.42 8.50
C ILE A 37 -11.07 5.37 7.94
N VAL A 38 -10.83 5.82 6.71
CA VAL A 38 -9.49 5.82 6.09
C VAL A 38 -8.50 6.62 6.94
N ALA A 39 -8.90 7.80 7.43
CA ALA A 39 -8.07 8.62 8.30
C ALA A 39 -7.80 7.95 9.65
N LYS A 40 -8.79 7.26 10.22
CA LYS A 40 -8.66 6.53 11.50
C LYS A 40 -7.67 5.36 11.38
N VAL A 41 -7.81 4.51 10.37
CA VAL A 41 -6.98 3.30 10.22
C VAL A 41 -5.55 3.60 9.80
N SER A 42 -5.31 4.78 9.22
CA SER A 42 -3.98 5.25 8.83
C SER A 42 -3.12 5.71 10.02
N ARG A 43 -3.66 5.78 11.24
CA ARG A 43 -2.96 6.28 12.43
C ARG A 43 -2.13 5.20 13.13
N GLY A 44 -0.92 5.57 13.53
CA GLY A 44 -0.06 4.75 14.37
C GLY A 44 0.42 3.45 13.71
N LEU A 45 0.61 3.46 12.39
CA LEU A 45 1.05 2.28 11.61
C LEU A 45 2.57 2.03 11.62
N GLY A 46 3.33 2.84 12.36
CA GLY A 46 4.81 2.81 12.32
C GLY A 46 5.37 3.25 10.96
N ALA A 47 6.67 3.04 10.74
CA ALA A 47 7.28 3.34 9.45
C ALA A 47 6.78 2.40 8.36
N ALA A 48 6.57 2.96 7.18
CA ALA A 48 6.32 2.20 5.97
C ALA A 48 7.64 1.61 5.45
N MET A 49 7.54 0.62 4.57
CA MET A 49 8.69 0.16 3.79
C MET A 49 9.31 1.34 3.02
N ALA A 50 10.64 1.45 3.02
CA ALA A 50 11.35 2.38 2.15
C ALA A 50 11.11 2.03 0.67
N GLY A 51 10.61 2.99 -0.09
CA GLY A 51 10.49 2.91 -1.54
C GLY A 51 11.72 3.50 -2.24
N THR A 52 11.95 3.07 -3.48
CA THR A 52 12.90 3.72 -4.38
C THR A 52 12.12 4.55 -5.38
N GLU A 53 12.58 5.77 -5.65
CA GLU A 53 12.00 6.63 -6.68
C GLU A 53 12.02 5.96 -8.05
N ALA A 54 10.91 6.03 -8.78
CA ALA A 54 10.75 5.31 -10.05
C ALA A 54 11.81 5.69 -11.10
N ALA A 55 12.25 6.95 -11.10
CA ALA A 55 13.29 7.44 -12.00
C ALA A 55 14.68 6.85 -11.70
N ALA A 56 14.92 6.39 -10.47
CA ALA A 56 16.19 5.86 -10.00
C ALA A 56 16.31 4.33 -10.13
N VAL A 57 15.25 3.63 -10.55
CA VAL A 57 15.27 2.18 -10.68
C VAL A 57 15.88 1.77 -12.03
N GLU A 58 16.95 0.98 -11.98
CA GLU A 58 17.65 0.46 -13.17
C GLU A 58 16.77 -0.51 -13.99
N VAL A 59 16.00 -1.37 -13.30
CA VAL A 59 15.11 -2.36 -13.92
C VAL A 59 13.67 -1.89 -13.79
N ARG A 60 13.07 -1.50 -14.91
CA ARG A 60 11.65 -1.13 -14.99
C ARG A 60 10.80 -2.35 -15.30
N LEU A 61 9.52 -2.28 -14.92
CA LEU A 61 8.52 -3.22 -15.42
C LEU A 61 8.57 -3.17 -16.96
N ALA A 62 8.72 -4.33 -17.60
CA ALA A 62 9.16 -4.47 -18.99
C ALA A 62 8.47 -3.54 -20.00
N GLU A 63 9.23 -2.98 -20.95
CA GLU A 63 8.73 -2.15 -22.07
C GLU A 63 7.94 -2.93 -23.14
N ARG A 64 7.51 -4.18 -22.89
CA ARG A 64 6.86 -5.02 -23.93
C ARG A 64 5.33 -5.04 -23.82
N GLY A 65 4.69 -4.42 -24.82
CA GLY A 65 3.28 -4.57 -25.25
C GLY A 65 2.37 -3.43 -24.79
N TRP A 66 1.53 -2.82 -25.63
CA TRP A 66 1.11 -3.12 -27.01
C TRP A 66 2.01 -2.57 -28.12
#